data_AF-A0AA47M660-F1
#
_entry.id   AF-A0AA47M660-F1
#
_cell.length_a   1.000
_cell.length_b   1.000
_cell.length_c   1.000
_cell.angle_alpha   90.00
_cell.angle_beta   90.00
_cell.angle_gamma   90.00
#
_symmetry.space_group_name_H-M   'P 1'
#
loop_
_entity.id
_entity.type
_entity.pdbx_description
1 polymer ?
#
loop_
_entity_poly.entity_id
_entity_poly.type
_entity_poly.pdbx_seq_one_letter_code
_entity_poly.pdbx_strand_id
1 'polypeptide(L)'
;MANRIVDSARSVINKFIPDIYIYTDHLKGANSGKSPGFGLVLVAETQKGFFLSAELSSTPQGQGPALLPEDLGKNCAKLLLEEIHRGGCIDSTNQSLALLFMTLGQQDVSKALLGPLSPYTVEFLRHIRDFFQIMFKMEIKPPLEDERKGGDKVLMTCVGVGFTNISKVIK
;
A
#
# COMPACT_ATOMS: atom_id res chain seq x y z
N MET A 1 -14.20 -1.93 -21.84
CA MET A 1 -13.19 -1.05 -21.21
C MET A 1 -12.36 -1.84 -20.19
N ALA A 2 -13.00 -2.51 -19.22
CA ALA A 2 -12.31 -3.36 -18.25
C ALA A 2 -11.32 -4.38 -18.87
N ASN A 3 -11.71 -5.13 -19.91
CA ASN A 3 -10.79 -6.09 -20.55
C ASN A 3 -9.51 -5.44 -21.09
N ARG A 4 -9.59 -4.21 -21.63
CA ARG A 4 -8.41 -3.48 -22.13
C ARG A 4 -7.42 -3.15 -21.00
N ILE A 5 -7.95 -2.85 -19.80
CA ILE A 5 -7.16 -2.61 -18.60
C ILE A 5 -6.50 -3.91 -18.13
N VAL A 6 -7.25 -5.02 -18.12
CA VAL A 6 -6.74 -6.34 -17.74
C VAL A 6 -5.60 -6.77 -18.65
N ASP A 7 -5.81 -6.70 -19.97
CA ASP A 7 -4.81 -7.10 -20.97
C ASP A 7 -3.56 -6.23 -20.87
N SER A 8 -3.72 -4.91 -20.66
CA SER A 8 -2.58 -4.00 -20.56
C SER A 8 -1.79 -4.18 -19.25
N ALA A 9 -2.46 -4.43 -18.12
CA ALA A 9 -1.80 -4.79 -16.86
C ALA A 9 -1.04 -6.12 -16.99
N ARG A 10 -1.69 -7.15 -17.55
CA ARG A 10 -1.07 -8.47 -17.81
C ARG A 10 0.14 -8.38 -18.74
N SER A 11 0.14 -7.49 -19.73
CA SER A 11 1.28 -7.28 -20.62
C SER A 11 2.58 -6.88 -19.90
N VAL A 12 2.45 -6.30 -18.69
CA VAL A 12 3.57 -5.93 -17.83
C VAL A 12 3.90 -7.05 -16.84
N ILE A 13 2.90 -7.55 -16.10
CA ILE A 13 3.13 -8.42 -14.92
C ILE A 13 3.39 -9.88 -15.31
N ASN A 14 2.86 -10.37 -16.45
CA ASN A 14 3.09 -11.75 -16.92
C ASN A 14 4.57 -12.10 -17.17
N LYS A 15 5.44 -11.09 -17.26
CA LYS A 15 6.90 -11.28 -17.39
C LYS A 15 7.54 -11.81 -16.10
N PHE A 16 6.85 -11.71 -14.97
CA PHE A 16 7.37 -12.06 -13.64
C PHE A 16 6.73 -13.33 -13.09
N ILE A 17 5.40 -13.42 -13.13
CA ILE A 17 4.64 -14.59 -12.65
C ILE A 17 3.46 -14.89 -13.58
N PRO A 18 3.10 -16.17 -13.77
CA PRO A 18 1.92 -16.56 -14.55
C PRO A 18 0.62 -16.52 -13.74
N ASP A 19 0.69 -16.58 -12.42
CA ASP A 19 -0.46 -16.71 -11.52
C ASP A 19 -1.05 -15.33 -11.19
N ILE A 20 -1.93 -14.83 -12.06
CA ILE A 20 -2.51 -13.49 -11.96
C ILE A 20 -4.01 -13.53 -12.21
N TYR A 21 -4.79 -13.22 -11.18
CA TYR A 21 -6.25 -13.11 -11.25
C TYR A 21 -6.66 -11.64 -11.16
N ILE A 22 -7.22 -11.11 -12.26
CA ILE A 22 -7.79 -9.76 -12.28
C ILE A 22 -9.28 -9.90 -12.53
N TYR A 23 -10.07 -9.55 -11.51
CA TYR A 23 -11.52 -9.54 -11.61
C TYR A 23 -11.98 -8.23 -12.25
N THR A 24 -13.00 -8.31 -13.09
CA THR A 24 -13.62 -7.14 -13.72
C THR A 24 -15.02 -6.97 -13.14
N ASP A 25 -15.27 -5.80 -12.57
CA ASP A 25 -16.60 -5.39 -12.12
C ASP A 25 -17.10 -4.22 -12.98
N HIS A 26 -18.30 -4.37 -13.53
CA HIS A 26 -18.90 -3.39 -14.43
C HIS A 26 -20.27 -2.98 -13.90
N LEU A 27 -20.31 -1.83 -13.22
CA LEU A 27 -21.54 -1.26 -12.69
C LEU A 27 -22.35 -0.53 -13.78
N LYS A 28 -23.67 -0.64 -13.74
CA LYS A 28 -24.63 0.01 -14.66
C LYS A 28 -25.83 0.58 -13.92
N GLY A 29 -26.50 1.57 -14.53
CA GLY A 29 -27.77 2.10 -14.06
C GLY A 29 -27.64 2.85 -12.73
N ALA A 30 -28.57 2.62 -11.81
CA ALA A 30 -28.55 3.28 -10.51
C ALA A 30 -27.30 2.93 -9.66
N ASN A 31 -26.70 1.76 -9.88
CA ASN A 31 -25.56 1.28 -9.11
C ASN A 31 -24.21 1.86 -9.57
N SER A 32 -24.14 2.54 -10.72
CA SER A 32 -22.88 3.12 -11.23
C SER A 32 -22.59 4.54 -10.73
N GLY A 33 -23.47 5.11 -9.90
CA GLY A 33 -23.35 6.49 -9.45
C GLY A 33 -23.56 7.50 -10.58
N LYS A 34 -23.18 8.76 -10.31
CA LYS A 34 -23.44 9.92 -11.19
C LYS A 34 -22.27 10.29 -12.10
N SER A 35 -21.08 9.77 -11.83
CA SER A 35 -19.85 10.17 -12.52
C SER A 35 -19.27 8.97 -13.25
N PRO A 36 -19.04 9.05 -14.58
CA PRO A 36 -18.38 7.98 -15.31
C PRO A 36 -16.91 7.90 -14.89
N GLY A 37 -16.41 6.68 -14.73
CA GLY A 37 -15.02 6.43 -14.38
C GLY A 37 -14.68 4.96 -14.43
N PHE A 38 -13.38 4.67 -14.43
CA PHE A 38 -12.84 3.33 -14.33
C PHE A 38 -11.56 3.39 -13.50
N GLY A 39 -11.23 2.27 -12.86
CA GLY A 39 -10.03 2.17 -12.05
C GLY A 39 -9.51 0.75 -12.05
N LEU A 40 -8.32 0.59 -11.50
CA LEU A 40 -7.69 -0.69 -11.27
C LEU A 40 -7.05 -0.67 -9.89
N VAL A 41 -7.29 -1.73 -9.13
CA VAL A 41 -6.57 -2.04 -7.90
C VAL A 41 -5.86 -3.36 -8.14
N LEU A 42 -4.55 -3.39 -7.89
CA LEU A 42 -3.76 -4.60 -7.93
C LEU A 42 -3.17 -4.85 -6.54
N VAL A 43 -3.18 -6.12 -6.14
CA VAL A 43 -2.62 -6.56 -4.87
C VAL A 43 -1.66 -7.72 -5.15
N ALA A 44 -0.42 -7.58 -4.68
CA ALA A 44 0.57 -8.63 -4.67
C ALA A 44 0.56 -9.29 -3.28
N GLU A 45 0.21 -10.58 -3.25
CA GLU A 45 0.22 -11.40 -2.05
C GLU A 45 1.52 -12.19 -1.95
N THR A 46 2.17 -12.13 -0.80
CA THR A 46 3.34 -12.94 -0.49
C THR A 46 2.91 -14.26 0.15
N GLN A 47 3.70 -15.32 0.01
CA GLN A 47 3.45 -16.62 0.66
C GLN A 47 3.37 -16.56 2.20
N LYS A 48 3.84 -15.45 2.79
CA LYS A 48 3.80 -15.20 4.24
C LYS A 48 2.55 -14.40 4.68
N GLY A 49 1.63 -14.11 3.76
CA GLY A 49 0.39 -13.38 4.04
C GLY A 49 0.54 -11.86 4.14
N PHE A 50 1.64 -11.29 3.63
CA PHE A 50 1.76 -9.84 3.44
C PHE A 50 1.22 -9.42 2.08
N PHE A 51 0.61 -8.24 2.05
CA PHE A 51 -0.01 -7.67 0.86
C PHE A 51 0.62 -6.33 0.53
N LEU A 52 0.99 -6.14 -0.74
CA LEU A 52 1.39 -4.85 -1.28
C LEU A 52 0.38 -4.45 -2.33
N SER A 53 -0.09 -3.21 -2.30
CA SER A 53 -1.16 -2.77 -3.18
C SER A 53 -0.78 -1.54 -3.98
N ALA A 54 -1.38 -1.41 -5.16
CA ALA A 54 -1.36 -0.18 -5.92
C ALA A 54 -2.72 0.02 -6.60
N GLU A 55 -3.17 1.26 -6.60
CA GLU A 55 -4.43 1.64 -7.23
C GLU A 55 -4.26 2.85 -8.14
N LEU A 56 -5.08 2.91 -9.18
CA LEU A 56 -5.13 4.05 -10.07
C LEU A 56 -6.55 4.21 -10.64
N SER A 57 -7.03 5.45 -10.66
CA SER A 57 -8.35 5.80 -11.19
C SER A 57 -8.22 6.72 -12.42
N SER A 58 -9.21 6.65 -13.31
CA SER A 58 -9.31 7.54 -14.46
C SER A 58 -9.49 8.99 -14.02
N THR A 59 -8.97 9.92 -14.82
CA THR A 59 -9.20 11.36 -14.62
C THR A 59 -10.70 11.69 -14.71
N PRO A 60 -11.27 12.40 -13.73
CA PRO A 60 -12.66 12.84 -13.80
C PRO A 60 -12.91 13.71 -15.03
N GLN A 61 -14.13 13.62 -15.58
CA GLN A 61 -14.50 14.40 -16.76
C GLN A 61 -14.35 15.90 -16.49
N GLY A 62 -13.60 16.60 -17.35
CA GLY A 62 -13.33 18.03 -17.23
C GLY A 62 -12.16 18.41 -16.32
N GLN A 63 -11.49 17.45 -15.67
CA GLN A 63 -10.35 17.70 -14.76
C GLN A 63 -9.00 17.24 -15.33
N GLY A 64 -8.75 17.54 -16.61
CA GLY A 64 -7.45 17.27 -17.26
C GLY A 64 -7.55 16.32 -18.46
N PRO A 65 -6.40 15.82 -18.96
CA PRO A 65 -6.38 14.96 -20.12
C PRO A 65 -7.06 13.61 -19.83
N ALA A 66 -7.77 13.09 -20.82
CA ALA A 66 -8.38 11.77 -20.73
C ALA A 66 -7.29 10.69 -20.67
N LEU A 67 -7.33 9.87 -19.63
CA LEU A 67 -6.43 8.72 -19.50
C LEU A 67 -6.98 7.53 -20.30
N LEU A 68 -6.14 6.88 -21.11
CA LEU A 68 -6.54 5.68 -21.83
C LEU A 68 -6.57 4.46 -20.88
N PRO A 69 -7.52 3.53 -21.04
CA PRO A 69 -7.59 2.31 -20.25
C PRO A 69 -6.29 1.48 -20.30
N GLU A 70 -5.62 1.42 -21.45
CA GLU A 70 -4.36 0.70 -21.61
C GLU A 70 -3.26 1.33 -20.77
N ASP A 71 -3.17 2.66 -20.77
CA ASP A 71 -2.17 3.41 -20.00
C ASP A 71 -2.45 3.30 -18.51
N LEU A 72 -3.72 3.34 -18.09
CA LEU A 72 -4.10 3.10 -16.69
C LEU A 72 -3.62 1.73 -16.22
N GLY A 73 -3.89 0.66 -16.98
CA GLY A 73 -3.46 -0.69 -16.59
C GLY A 73 -1.95 -0.86 -16.56
N LYS A 74 -1.22 -0.29 -17.53
CA LYS A 74 0.26 -0.31 -17.54
C LYS A 74 0.85 0.49 -16.39
N ASN A 75 0.30 1.66 -16.09
CA ASN A 75 0.81 2.54 -15.04
C ASN A 75 0.52 1.96 -13.65
N CYS A 76 -0.68 1.44 -13.41
CA CYS A 76 -1.01 0.75 -12.16
C CYS A 76 -0.11 -0.48 -11.94
N ALA A 77 0.13 -1.28 -12.99
CA ALA A 77 1.09 -2.40 -12.91
C ALA A 77 2.51 -1.94 -12.55
N LYS A 78 2.98 -0.82 -13.12
CA LYS A 78 4.30 -0.25 -12.76
C LYS A 78 4.34 0.25 -11.32
N LEU A 79 3.27 0.88 -10.83
CA LEU A 79 3.15 1.32 -9.43
C LEU A 79 3.22 0.13 -8.47
N LEU A 80 2.53 -0.98 -8.78
CA LEU A 80 2.63 -2.19 -7.97
C LEU A 80 4.07 -2.74 -7.95
N LEU A 81 4.72 -2.79 -9.11
CA LEU A 81 6.11 -3.23 -9.20
C LEU A 81 7.07 -2.28 -8.44
N GLU A 82 6.77 -0.99 -8.38
CA GLU A 82 7.51 -0.02 -7.57
C GLU A 82 7.35 -0.32 -6.07
N GLU A 83 6.13 -0.62 -5.60
CA GLU A 83 5.91 -1.03 -4.21
C GLU A 83 6.62 -2.34 -3.87
N ILE A 84 6.59 -3.33 -4.78
CA ILE A 84 7.36 -4.58 -4.63
C ILE A 84 8.86 -4.28 -4.59
N HIS A 85 9.34 -3.37 -5.43
CA HIS A 85 10.75 -3.00 -5.48
C HIS A 85 11.22 -2.28 -4.21
N ARG A 86 10.43 -1.33 -3.70
CA ARG A 86 10.65 -0.66 -2.41
C ARG A 86 10.68 -1.69 -1.27
N GLY A 87 9.85 -2.72 -1.36
CA GLY A 87 9.83 -3.85 -0.44
C GLY A 87 9.33 -3.48 0.96
N GLY A 88 9.61 -4.38 1.91
CA GLY A 88 9.00 -4.34 3.24
C GLY A 88 7.72 -5.16 3.33
N CYS A 89 7.09 -5.17 4.49
CA CYS A 89 5.83 -5.88 4.73
C CYS A 89 4.58 -5.02 4.52
N ILE A 90 4.74 -3.70 4.36
CA ILE A 90 3.67 -2.71 4.26
C ILE A 90 3.99 -1.75 3.12
N ASP A 91 3.02 -1.50 2.25
CA ASP A 91 3.09 -0.55 1.14
C ASP A 91 3.15 0.91 1.63
N SER A 92 3.71 1.78 0.78
CA SER A 92 4.02 3.17 1.16
C SER A 92 2.81 3.96 1.63
N THR A 93 1.62 3.69 1.09
CA THR A 93 0.36 4.34 1.44
C THR A 93 -0.14 3.97 2.85
N ASN A 94 0.08 2.73 3.31
CA ASN A 94 -0.43 2.25 4.59
C ASN A 94 0.60 2.28 5.74
N GLN A 95 1.83 2.73 5.47
CA GLN A 95 2.89 2.84 6.48
C GLN A 95 2.44 3.61 7.73
N SER A 96 1.81 4.76 7.54
CA SER A 96 1.34 5.62 8.64
C SER A 96 0.30 4.93 9.51
N LEU A 97 -0.68 4.25 8.90
CA LEU A 97 -1.71 3.51 9.60
C LEU A 97 -1.12 2.35 10.41
N ALA A 98 -0.19 1.60 9.83
CA ALA A 98 0.48 0.51 10.53
C ALA A 98 1.28 1.02 11.75
N LEU A 99 2.02 2.11 11.60
CA LEU A 99 2.77 2.75 12.68
C LEU A 99 1.84 3.28 13.78
N LEU A 100 0.68 3.82 13.42
CA LEU A 100 -0.34 4.23 14.39
C LEU A 100 -0.83 3.03 15.21
N PHE A 101 -1.13 1.90 14.57
CA PHE A 101 -1.56 0.70 15.29
C PHE A 101 -0.47 0.13 16.20
N MET A 102 0.80 0.18 15.79
CA MET A 102 1.92 -0.19 16.67
C MET A 102 2.00 0.74 17.88
N THR A 103 1.79 2.05 17.67
CA THR A 103 1.80 3.08 18.73
C THR A 103 0.66 2.85 19.73
N LEU A 104 -0.55 2.53 19.25
CA LEU A 104 -1.74 2.25 20.06
C LEU A 104 -1.79 0.82 20.61
N GLY A 105 -0.76 0.00 20.37
CA GLY A 105 -0.68 -1.36 20.87
C GLY A 105 -0.56 -1.43 22.39
N GLN A 106 -0.51 -2.66 22.90
CA GLN A 106 -0.15 -2.92 24.30
C GLN A 106 1.27 -2.41 24.60
N GLN A 107 1.62 -2.30 25.89
CA GLN A 107 2.97 -1.91 26.33
C GLN A 107 3.99 -3.04 26.11
N ASP A 108 4.17 -3.41 24.84
CA ASP A 108 5.09 -4.44 24.36
C ASP A 108 5.81 -3.94 23.10
N VAL A 109 6.95 -4.56 22.80
CA VAL A 109 7.81 -4.21 21.69
C VAL A 109 7.19 -4.69 20.39
N SER A 110 6.76 -3.75 19.55
CA SER A 110 6.30 -4.02 18.19
C SER A 110 7.42 -3.75 17.18
N LYS A 111 7.58 -4.65 16.20
CA LYS A 111 8.56 -4.52 15.12
C LYS A 111 7.89 -4.66 13.76
N ALA A 112 8.19 -3.76 12.83
CA ALA A 112 7.71 -3.83 11.45
C ALA A 112 8.85 -3.48 10.47
N LEU A 113 8.98 -4.25 9.40
CA LEU A 113 9.98 -4.00 8.36
C LEU A 113 9.32 -3.23 7.21
N LEU A 114 9.63 -1.95 7.08
CA LEU A 114 9.09 -1.11 6.01
C LEU A 114 10.10 -0.99 4.86
N GLY A 115 9.61 -0.61 3.68
CA GLY A 115 10.44 -0.01 2.65
C GLY A 115 10.89 1.41 3.02
N PRO A 116 11.42 2.19 2.08
CA PRO A 116 11.77 3.58 2.31
C PRO A 116 10.56 4.37 2.85
N LEU A 117 10.81 5.23 3.84
CA LEU A 117 9.77 6.04 4.45
C LEU A 117 9.28 7.12 3.47
N SER A 118 7.96 7.18 3.27
CA SER A 118 7.39 8.28 2.49
C SER A 118 7.54 9.61 3.24
N PRO A 119 7.59 10.77 2.55
CA PRO A 119 7.60 12.08 3.20
C PRO A 119 6.41 12.26 4.15
N TYR A 120 5.25 11.71 3.80
CA TYR A 120 4.06 11.70 4.65
C TYR A 120 4.31 10.94 5.95
N THR A 121 4.89 9.74 5.87
CA THR A 121 5.23 8.91 7.04
C THR A 121 6.21 9.62 7.98
N VAL A 122 7.18 10.35 7.42
CA VAL A 122 8.16 11.11 8.22
C VAL A 122 7.49 12.22 9.03
N GLU A 123 6.58 13.00 8.42
CA GLU A 123 5.82 14.01 9.16
C GLU A 123 4.89 13.36 10.19
N PHE A 124 4.24 12.24 9.82
CA PHE A 124 3.36 11.51 10.72
C PHE A 124 4.10 11.00 11.98
N LEU A 125 5.35 10.54 11.84
CA LEU A 125 6.19 10.15 12.98
C LEU A 125 6.48 11.32 13.93
N ARG A 126 6.59 12.56 13.42
CA ARG A 126 6.71 13.75 14.28
C ARG A 126 5.44 13.99 15.08
N HIS A 127 4.28 13.84 14.45
CA HIS A 127 3.01 13.90 15.16
C HIS A 127 2.88 12.79 16.22
N ILE A 128 3.28 11.55 15.93
CA ILE A 128 3.27 10.48 16.94
C ILE A 128 4.11 10.88 18.16
N ARG A 129 5.31 11.43 17.95
CA ARG A 129 6.14 11.90 19.04
C ARG A 129 5.46 13.03 19.82
N ASP A 130 4.86 14.00 19.15
CA ASP A 130 4.28 15.16 19.82
C ASP A 130 3.00 14.81 20.61
N PHE A 131 2.14 13.91 20.09
CA PHE A 131 0.88 13.53 20.74
C PHE A 131 1.00 12.34 21.70
N PHE A 132 1.78 11.31 21.35
CA PHE A 132 1.89 10.08 22.14
C PHE A 132 3.22 9.97 22.90
N GLN A 133 4.17 10.88 22.65
CA GLN A 133 5.51 10.86 23.27
C GLN A 133 6.27 9.55 23.01
N ILE A 134 5.93 8.85 21.93
CA ILE A 134 6.62 7.65 21.46
C ILE A 134 7.64 8.02 20.38
N MET A 135 8.84 7.45 20.50
CA MET A 135 9.86 7.51 19.45
C MET A 135 10.14 6.11 18.91
N PHE A 136 10.12 5.99 17.58
CA PHE A 136 10.48 4.76 16.90
C PHE A 136 12.00 4.64 16.79
N LYS A 137 12.55 3.48 17.15
CA LYS A 137 13.90 3.10 16.77
C LYS A 137 13.88 2.66 15.31
N MET A 138 14.74 3.26 14.50
CA MET A 138 14.89 2.96 13.07
C MET A 138 16.23 2.27 12.84
N GLU A 139 16.21 1.08 12.26
CA GLU A 139 17.41 0.36 11.85
C GLU A 139 17.34 0.09 10.35
N ILE A 140 18.29 0.64 9.59
CA ILE A 140 18.42 0.31 8.17
C ILE A 140 18.95 -1.12 8.06
N LYS A 141 18.20 -1.99 7.40
CA LYS A 141 18.63 -3.37 7.13
C LYS A 141 19.20 -3.41 5.71
N PRO A 142 20.48 -3.79 5.54
CA PRO A 142 21.03 -3.99 4.21
C PRO A 142 20.27 -5.13 3.50
N PRO A 143 20.25 -5.14 2.16
CA PRO A 143 19.68 -6.25 1.41
C PRO A 143 20.37 -7.56 1.82
N LEU A 144 19.56 -8.60 2.00
CA LEU A 144 20.07 -9.96 2.27
C LEU A 144 20.83 -10.46 1.02
N GLU A 145 21.81 -11.34 1.18
CA GLU A 145 22.63 -11.84 0.05
C GLU A 145 21.80 -12.52 -1.06
N ASP A 146 20.62 -13.06 -0.72
CA ASP A 146 19.68 -13.67 -1.68
C ASP A 146 18.80 -12.63 -2.43
N GLU A 147 18.76 -11.37 -1.98
CA GLU A 147 17.97 -10.31 -2.60
C GLU A 147 18.75 -9.67 -3.73
N ARG A 148 18.55 -10.22 -4.94
CA ARG A 148 19.24 -9.75 -6.16
C ARG A 148 19.05 -8.26 -6.46
N LYS A 149 17.89 -7.67 -6.08
CA LYS A 149 17.49 -6.26 -6.28
C LYS A 149 16.39 -5.86 -5.28
N GLY A 150 16.44 -4.63 -4.76
CA GLY A 150 15.40 -4.05 -3.89
C GLY A 150 15.81 -2.68 -3.35
N GLY A 151 14.85 -1.94 -2.80
CA GLY A 151 15.10 -0.69 -2.09
C GLY A 151 15.60 -0.91 -0.66
N ASP A 152 16.10 0.16 -0.05
CA ASP A 152 16.53 0.15 1.35
C ASP A 152 15.34 -0.13 2.28
N LYS A 153 15.53 -1.05 3.22
CA LYS A 153 14.50 -1.43 4.18
C LYS A 153 14.82 -0.87 5.55
N VAL A 154 13.77 -0.46 6.27
CA VAL A 154 13.89 0.12 7.61
C VAL A 154 13.09 -0.72 8.58
N LEU A 155 13.78 -1.33 9.55
CA LEU A 155 13.15 -2.00 10.67
C LEU A 155 12.74 -0.94 11.70
N MET A 156 11.43 -0.74 11.82
CA MET A 156 10.79 0.15 12.78
C MET A 156 10.47 -0.62 14.05
N THR A 157 10.88 -0.09 15.20
CA THR A 157 10.58 -0.67 16.52
C THR A 157 10.03 0.40 17.47
N CYS A 158 8.92 0.10 18.16
CA CYS A 158 8.39 0.95 19.22
C CYS A 158 7.80 0.10 20.36
N VAL A 159 7.54 0.73 21.49
CA VAL A 159 6.72 0.17 22.57
C VAL A 159 5.39 0.91 22.54
N GLY A 160 4.26 0.19 22.48
CA GLY A 160 2.94 0.79 22.42
C GLY A 160 2.56 1.52 23.72
N VAL A 161 1.62 2.47 23.65
CA VAL A 161 1.17 3.23 24.83
C VAL A 161 0.31 2.40 25.80
N GLY A 162 -0.20 1.24 25.39
CA GLY A 162 -1.18 0.49 26.15
C GLY A 162 -2.61 0.99 25.96
N PHE A 163 -2.96 1.49 24.77
CA PHE A 163 -4.27 2.09 24.54
C PHE A 163 -5.37 1.03 24.64
N THR A 164 -6.41 1.33 25.40
CA THR A 164 -7.60 0.49 25.51
C THR A 164 -8.81 1.30 25.07
N ASN A 165 -9.71 0.68 24.30
CA ASN A 165 -10.91 1.36 23.83
C ASN A 165 -11.84 1.69 25.02
N ILE A 166 -11.91 2.97 25.36
CA ILE A 166 -12.69 3.51 26.48
C ILE A 166 -14.20 3.40 26.24
N SER A 167 -14.63 3.34 24.98
CA SER A 167 -16.05 3.24 24.61
C SER A 167 -16.61 1.83 24.69
N LYS A 168 -15.77 0.81 24.89
CA LYS A 168 -16.21 -0.58 25.00
C LYS A 168 -16.78 -0.84 26.40
N VAL A 169 -18.09 -1.05 26.47
CA VAL A 169 -18.75 -1.46 27.72
C VAL A 169 -18.29 -2.87 28.08
N ILE A 170 -17.70 -3.01 29.27
CA ILE A 170 -17.34 -4.30 29.87
C ILE A 170 -18.61 -4.81 30.57
N LYS A 171 -19.12 -5.97 30.15
CA LYS A 171 -20.17 -6.71 30.86
C LYS A 171 -19.54 -7.73 31.78
#